data_AF-A0A125RAI9-F1
#
_entry.id   AF-A0A125RAI9-F1
#
_cell.length_a   1.000
_cell.length_b   1.000
_cell.length_c   1.000
_cell.angle_alpha   90.00
_cell.angle_beta   90.00
_cell.angle_gamma   90.00
#
_symmetry.space_group_name_H-M   'P 1'
#
loop_
_entity.id
_entity.type
_entity.pdbx_description
1 polymer ?
#
loop_
_entity_poly.entity_id
_entity_poly.type
_entity_poly.pdbx_seq_one_letter_code
_entity_poly.pdbx_strand_id
1 'polypeptide(L)'
;MKIVSIVGRKNTGKTSLTVKIIEELTKRGYNVASIKHSHHSIEMDKENTDTWKHKQAGANLVVGVGSTTFFNVRQEMDLNRILFLIKHMDEFDFVIVEGYKKYNYPKIITSPNVRDEYTIKEVDSFTIDEQGVSELADLIEERGHDIVDTLFAKNCGFNNGEAIAKEIRQGNLSVGDLDNVHSYLSIDGKVVGMNRFVSDYLKQSVIGVISTLNLEDYGVEDIGKIELVIPNDETAKNPSDAECSILINDEDLEINEFTKTIVANSIKGMVNSIKTEDDVKTIAIEITDIEDELTNANIMLKTNNHDVKLNEFTQGILKETIYAIVNSLKIDSEIKKITIKVEE
;
A
#
# COMPACT_ATOMS: atom_id res chain seq x y z
N MET A 1 2.92 -0.89 12.02
CA MET A 1 1.96 -1.84 12.61
C MET A 1 2.55 -3.25 12.60
N LYS A 2 2.55 -3.94 13.74
CA LYS A 2 3.01 -5.33 13.92
C LYS A 2 1.82 -6.23 14.25
N ILE A 3 1.70 -7.35 13.57
CA ILE A 3 0.54 -8.25 13.66
C ILE A 3 0.97 -9.54 14.36
N VAL A 4 0.21 -9.98 15.37
CA VAL A 4 0.40 -11.25 16.07
C VAL A 4 -0.94 -11.92 16.34
N SER A 5 -1.00 -13.24 16.18
CA SER A 5 -2.20 -14.04 16.42
C SER A 5 -2.14 -14.81 17.75
N ILE A 6 -3.26 -14.82 18.47
CA ILE A 6 -3.47 -15.64 19.67
C ILE A 6 -4.37 -16.82 19.29
N VAL A 7 -3.82 -18.03 19.34
CA VAL A 7 -4.45 -19.23 18.79
C VAL A 7 -4.63 -20.32 19.83
N GLY A 8 -5.83 -20.88 19.91
CA GLY A 8 -6.15 -21.93 20.89
C GLY A 8 -7.36 -22.77 20.50
N ARG A 9 -7.64 -23.79 21.30
CA ARG A 9 -8.94 -24.48 21.27
C ARG A 9 -9.99 -23.66 22.04
N LYS A 10 -11.25 -24.10 22.04
CA LYS A 10 -12.23 -23.53 22.97
C LYS A 10 -11.79 -23.84 24.40
N ASN A 11 -12.06 -22.93 25.32
CA ASN A 11 -11.79 -23.06 26.77
C ASN A 11 -10.31 -23.19 27.16
N THR A 12 -9.38 -22.65 26.37
CA THR A 12 -7.95 -22.60 26.69
C THR A 12 -7.52 -21.19 27.11
N GLY A 13 -8.40 -20.40 27.71
CA GLY A 13 -8.12 -19.03 28.19
C GLY A 13 -7.65 -18.00 27.15
N LYS A 14 -7.72 -18.32 25.84
CA LYS A 14 -7.20 -17.47 24.75
C LYS A 14 -7.70 -16.02 24.79
N THR A 15 -8.99 -15.81 25.06
CA THR A 15 -9.59 -14.47 25.15
C THR A 15 -9.06 -13.70 26.36
N SER A 16 -8.92 -14.37 27.51
CA SER A 16 -8.31 -13.76 28.71
C SER A 16 -6.85 -13.38 28.46
N LEU A 17 -6.09 -14.22 27.76
CA LEU A 17 -4.72 -13.91 27.37
C LEU A 17 -4.66 -12.73 26.38
N THR A 18 -5.52 -12.70 25.36
CA THR A 18 -5.62 -11.58 24.42
C THR A 18 -5.90 -10.25 25.13
N VAL A 19 -6.83 -10.23 26.08
CA VAL A 19 -7.13 -9.02 26.87
C VAL A 19 -5.90 -8.57 27.67
N LYS A 20 -5.25 -9.48 28.41
CA LYS A 20 -4.04 -9.17 29.18
C LYS A 20 -2.92 -8.59 28.31
N ILE A 21 -2.71 -9.14 27.11
CA ILE A 21 -1.71 -8.65 26.16
C ILE A 21 -2.06 -7.25 25.65
N ILE A 22 -3.33 -7.00 25.30
CA ILE A 22 -3.77 -5.68 24.85
C ILE A 22 -3.60 -4.65 25.97
N GLU A 23 -3.97 -5.00 27.21
CA GLU A 23 -3.81 -4.14 28.38
C GLU A 23 -2.33 -3.79 28.62
N GLU A 24 -1.43 -4.77 28.54
CA GLU A 24 0.01 -4.54 28.74
C GLU A 24 0.61 -3.67 27.62
N LEU A 25 0.28 -3.93 26.36
CA LEU A 25 0.75 -3.09 25.23
C LEU A 25 0.20 -1.65 25.34
N THR A 26 -1.08 -1.51 25.70
CA THR A 26 -1.69 -0.18 25.90
C THR A 26 -1.04 0.55 27.07
N LYS A 27 -0.75 -0.14 28.17
CA LYS A 27 -0.04 0.40 29.35
C LYS A 27 1.37 0.88 29.00
N ARG A 28 2.03 0.26 28.01
CA ARG A 28 3.33 0.70 27.46
C ARG A 28 3.22 1.93 26.54
N GLY A 29 2.01 2.41 26.27
CA GLY A 29 1.74 3.60 25.46
C GLY A 29 1.52 3.32 23.97
N TYR A 30 1.38 2.05 23.58
CA TYR A 30 1.11 1.69 22.20
C TYR A 30 -0.36 1.84 21.81
N ASN A 31 -0.61 2.21 20.55
CA ASN A 31 -1.94 2.17 19.97
C ASN A 31 -2.24 0.76 19.43
N VAL A 32 -3.25 0.09 20.01
CA VAL A 32 -3.51 -1.34 19.77
C VAL A 32 -4.88 -1.54 19.15
N ALA A 33 -4.92 -2.14 17.97
CA ALA A 33 -6.13 -2.69 17.37
C ALA A 33 -6.24 -4.19 17.67
N SER A 34 -7.47 -4.73 17.59
CA SER A 34 -7.70 -6.16 17.73
C SER A 34 -8.71 -6.69 16.72
N ILE A 35 -8.52 -7.94 16.31
CA ILE A 35 -9.42 -8.66 15.41
C ILE A 35 -9.80 -9.96 16.08
N LYS A 36 -11.10 -10.28 16.12
CA LYS A 36 -11.59 -11.57 16.61
C LYS A 36 -12.24 -12.36 15.50
N HIS A 37 -11.68 -13.52 15.21
CA HIS A 37 -12.24 -14.45 14.25
C HIS A 37 -13.11 -15.49 14.94
N SER A 38 -14.37 -15.59 14.51
CA SER A 38 -15.33 -16.59 14.97
C SER A 38 -15.71 -17.52 13.83
N HIS A 39 -15.76 -18.82 14.11
CA HIS A 39 -16.35 -19.81 13.20
C HIS A 39 -17.89 -19.86 13.30
N HIS A 40 -18.49 -19.09 14.20
CA HIS A 40 -19.94 -18.93 14.35
C HIS A 40 -20.36 -17.58 13.78
N SER A 41 -21.61 -17.48 13.33
CA SER A 41 -22.22 -16.20 12.93
C SER A 41 -22.00 -15.15 14.01
N ILE A 42 -21.40 -14.02 13.62
CA ILE A 42 -21.21 -12.87 14.49
C ILE A 42 -22.40 -11.94 14.26
N GLU A 43 -23.28 -11.83 15.25
CA GLU A 43 -24.31 -10.79 15.30
C GLU A 43 -23.92 -9.78 16.38
N MET A 44 -23.38 -8.63 15.97
CA MET A 44 -23.08 -7.53 16.88
C MET A 44 -24.28 -6.62 17.13
N ASP A 45 -25.25 -6.65 16.23
CA ASP A 45 -26.46 -5.85 16.34
C ASP A 45 -27.53 -6.60 17.13
N LYS A 46 -28.42 -5.85 17.79
CA LYS A 46 -29.53 -6.42 18.53
C LYS A 46 -30.73 -6.59 17.61
N GLU A 47 -31.40 -7.73 17.70
CA GLU A 47 -32.60 -7.98 16.91
C GLU A 47 -33.65 -6.87 17.10
N ASN A 48 -34.29 -6.46 16.01
CA ASN A 48 -35.32 -5.42 15.93
C ASN A 48 -34.87 -3.96 16.21
N THR A 49 -33.58 -3.68 16.35
CA THR A 49 -33.06 -2.30 16.28
C THR A 49 -33.16 -1.73 14.86
N ASP A 50 -33.01 -0.42 14.72
CA ASP A 50 -33.09 0.24 13.40
C ASP A 50 -31.96 -0.22 12.47
N THR A 51 -30.73 -0.33 12.99
CA THR A 51 -29.58 -0.83 12.23
C THR A 51 -29.75 -2.31 11.84
N TRP A 52 -30.40 -3.12 12.69
CA TRP A 52 -30.73 -4.50 12.34
C TRP A 52 -31.77 -4.54 11.23
N LYS A 53 -32.82 -3.72 11.30
CA LYS A 53 -33.84 -3.62 10.25
C LYS A 53 -33.24 -3.15 8.92
N HIS A 54 -32.28 -2.22 8.93
CA HIS A 54 -31.57 -1.79 7.72
C HIS A 54 -30.81 -2.96 7.06
N LYS A 55 -30.12 -3.78 7.86
CA LYS A 55 -29.42 -4.99 7.38
C LYS A 55 -30.42 -6.00 6.80
N GLN A 56 -31.51 -6.28 7.51
CA GLN A 56 -32.55 -7.21 7.05
C GLN A 56 -33.28 -6.72 5.80
N ALA A 57 -33.39 -5.40 5.60
CA ALA A 57 -33.92 -4.79 4.38
C ALA A 57 -32.99 -4.97 3.17
N GLY A 58 -31.76 -5.45 3.36
CA GLY A 58 -30.84 -5.82 2.30
C GLY A 58 -29.58 -4.96 2.20
N ALA A 59 -29.35 -4.03 3.12
CA ALA A 59 -28.12 -3.23 3.14
C ALA A 59 -26.88 -4.12 3.27
N ASN A 60 -25.92 -3.97 2.35
CA ASN A 60 -24.64 -4.69 2.40
C ASN A 60 -23.68 -4.10 3.44
N LEU A 61 -23.87 -2.83 3.78
CA LEU A 61 -23.17 -2.11 4.83
C LEU A 61 -24.18 -1.29 5.63
N VAL A 62 -24.17 -1.44 6.95
CA VAL A 62 -24.89 -0.56 7.87
C VAL A 62 -23.87 0.11 8.78
N VAL A 63 -23.92 1.44 8.87
CA VAL A 63 -23.05 2.23 9.75
C VAL A 63 -23.91 2.88 10.81
N GLY A 64 -23.62 2.61 12.08
CA GLY A 64 -24.18 3.34 13.21
C GLY A 64 -23.19 4.41 13.68
N VAL A 65 -23.66 5.65 13.81
CA VAL A 65 -22.85 6.80 14.24
C VAL A 65 -23.49 7.46 15.46
N GLY A 66 -22.71 7.63 16.53
CA GLY A 66 -23.13 8.24 17.80
C GLY A 66 -21.92 8.58 18.67
N SER A 67 -21.94 8.24 19.96
CA SER A 67 -20.74 8.33 20.82
C SER A 67 -19.63 7.37 20.40
N THR A 68 -19.99 6.36 19.61
CA THR A 68 -19.08 5.41 18.96
C THR A 68 -19.57 5.14 17.53
N THR A 69 -18.67 4.76 16.65
CA THR A 69 -18.99 4.34 15.29
C THR A 69 -18.82 2.83 15.16
N PHE A 70 -19.77 2.15 14.53
CA PHE A 70 -19.64 0.74 14.18
C PHE A 70 -20.05 0.47 12.75
N PHE A 71 -19.40 -0.50 12.14
CA PHE A 71 -19.66 -0.97 10.78
C PHE A 71 -20.17 -2.40 10.83
N ASN A 72 -21.33 -2.66 10.24
CA ASN A 72 -21.88 -3.99 10.06
C ASN A 72 -21.85 -4.32 8.55
N VAL A 73 -20.80 -5.06 8.17
CA VAL A 73 -20.56 -5.50 6.79
C VAL A 73 -21.19 -6.89 6.62
N ARG A 74 -22.04 -7.04 5.59
CA ARG A 74 -22.76 -8.30 5.34
C ARG A 74 -21.86 -9.45 4.88
N GLN A 75 -20.79 -9.13 4.17
CA GLN A 75 -19.86 -10.11 3.60
C GLN A 75 -18.60 -10.26 4.47
N GLU A 76 -18.05 -11.47 4.48
CA GLU A 76 -16.72 -11.71 5.06
C GLU A 76 -15.66 -11.00 4.21
N MET A 77 -14.71 -10.34 4.88
CA MET A 77 -13.56 -9.71 4.24
C MET A 77 -12.30 -10.53 4.51
N ASP A 78 -11.40 -10.57 3.53
CA ASP A 78 -10.07 -11.15 3.70
C ASP A 78 -9.30 -10.40 4.81
N LEU A 79 -8.49 -11.13 5.59
CA LEU A 79 -7.75 -10.55 6.71
C LEU A 79 -6.80 -9.44 6.27
N ASN A 80 -6.08 -9.61 5.15
CA ASN A 80 -5.15 -8.57 4.67
C ASN A 80 -5.91 -7.32 4.24
N ARG A 81 -7.13 -7.47 3.69
CA ARG A 81 -8.01 -6.32 3.43
C ARG A 81 -8.43 -5.61 4.71
N ILE A 82 -8.80 -6.34 5.76
CA ILE A 82 -9.15 -5.75 7.06
C ILE A 82 -7.95 -5.01 7.65
N LEU A 83 -6.76 -5.63 7.64
CA LEU A 83 -5.51 -5.03 8.12
C LEU A 83 -5.16 -3.75 7.35
N PHE A 84 -5.37 -3.74 6.03
CA PHE A 84 -5.21 -2.54 5.21
C PHE A 84 -6.19 -1.44 5.58
N LEU A 85 -7.46 -1.77 5.82
CA LEU A 85 -8.47 -0.79 6.27
C LEU A 85 -8.16 -0.24 7.68
N ILE A 86 -7.59 -1.06 8.58
CA ILE A 86 -7.14 -0.60 9.90
C ILE A 86 -6.07 0.49 9.75
N LYS A 87 -5.12 0.34 8.82
CA LYS A 87 -4.14 1.40 8.49
C LYS A 87 -4.80 2.69 7.97
N HIS A 88 -6.03 2.61 7.44
CA HIS A 88 -6.79 3.78 7.02
C HIS A 88 -7.60 4.40 8.16
N MET A 89 -7.80 3.71 9.28
CA MET A 89 -8.54 4.29 10.41
C MET A 89 -7.64 5.14 11.29
N ASP A 90 -6.44 4.67 11.61
CA ASP A 90 -5.49 5.37 12.48
C ASP A 90 -4.07 4.77 12.37
N GLU A 91 -3.10 5.40 13.03
CA GLU A 91 -1.75 4.87 13.23
C GLU A 91 -1.73 3.86 14.40
N PHE A 92 -1.89 2.57 14.08
CA PHE A 92 -1.79 1.48 15.05
C PHE A 92 -0.39 0.86 15.08
N ASP A 93 0.16 0.70 16.28
CA ASP A 93 1.43 0.01 16.52
C ASP A 93 1.25 -1.50 16.42
N PHE A 94 0.16 -2.03 16.97
CA PHE A 94 -0.10 -3.47 17.02
C PHE A 94 -1.51 -3.84 16.57
N VAL A 95 -1.63 -5.01 15.93
CA VAL A 95 -2.91 -5.71 15.74
C VAL A 95 -2.83 -7.08 16.40
N ILE A 96 -3.66 -7.30 17.42
CA ILE A 96 -3.78 -8.59 18.08
C ILE A 96 -4.96 -9.37 17.51
N VAL A 97 -4.67 -10.50 16.87
CA VAL A 97 -5.67 -11.33 16.19
C VAL A 97 -6.05 -12.53 17.06
N GLU A 98 -7.23 -12.56 17.66
CA GLU A 98 -7.75 -13.76 18.32
C GLU A 98 -8.35 -14.70 17.25
N GLY A 99 -7.67 -15.82 16.95
CA GLY A 99 -8.14 -16.83 16.00
C GLY A 99 -7.30 -16.94 14.72
N TYR A 100 -7.94 -17.05 13.55
CA TYR A 100 -7.28 -17.18 12.23
C TYR A 100 -6.14 -18.22 12.15
N LYS A 101 -6.41 -19.48 12.48
CA LYS A 101 -5.42 -20.58 12.48
C LYS A 101 -4.63 -20.73 11.16
N LYS A 102 -5.25 -20.40 10.03
CA LYS A 102 -4.72 -20.65 8.68
C LYS A 102 -3.78 -19.58 8.16
N TYR A 103 -3.68 -18.41 8.80
CA TYR A 103 -2.81 -17.33 8.31
C TYR A 103 -1.37 -17.47 8.80
N ASN A 104 -0.48 -16.83 8.06
CA ASN A 104 0.99 -16.87 8.17
C ASN A 104 1.57 -15.78 9.09
N TYR A 105 0.80 -15.31 10.06
CA TYR A 105 1.27 -14.35 11.07
C TYR A 105 1.85 -15.06 12.30
N PRO A 106 2.75 -14.42 13.07
CA PRO A 106 3.35 -15.00 14.27
C PRO A 106 2.27 -15.41 15.27
N LYS A 107 2.41 -16.59 15.90
CA LYS A 107 1.37 -17.17 16.75
C LYS A 107 1.87 -17.40 18.17
N ILE A 108 1.15 -16.85 19.14
CA ILE A 108 1.20 -17.30 20.54
C ILE A 108 0.06 -18.30 20.71
N ILE A 109 0.41 -19.54 21.05
CA ILE A 109 -0.55 -20.64 21.16
C ILE A 109 -0.85 -20.98 22.63
N THR A 110 -2.11 -21.30 22.91
CA THR A 110 -2.56 -21.75 24.24
C THR A 110 -2.87 -23.24 24.30
N SER A 111 -2.48 -24.00 23.27
CA SER A 111 -2.69 -25.45 23.18
C SER A 111 -1.70 -26.06 22.20
N PRO A 112 -1.00 -27.16 22.55
CA PRO A 112 -0.01 -27.79 21.67
C PRO A 112 -0.59 -28.22 20.31
N ASN A 113 -1.88 -28.56 20.27
CA ASN A 113 -2.56 -29.12 19.09
C ASN A 113 -2.75 -28.13 17.94
N VAL A 114 -2.45 -26.84 18.16
CA VAL A 114 -2.51 -25.81 17.11
C VAL A 114 -1.12 -25.31 16.70
N ARG A 115 -0.06 -25.97 17.18
CA ARG A 115 1.32 -25.66 16.82
C ARG A 115 1.55 -25.87 15.32
N ASP A 116 2.17 -24.90 14.70
CA ASP A 116 2.66 -24.90 13.31
C ASP A 116 3.94 -24.06 13.18
N GLU A 117 4.45 -23.90 11.96
CA GLU A 117 5.69 -23.15 11.65
C GLU A 117 5.64 -21.65 11.99
N TYR A 118 4.46 -21.08 12.26
CA TYR A 118 4.28 -19.68 12.63
C TYR A 118 4.26 -19.49 14.16
N THR A 119 4.34 -20.58 14.93
CA THR A 119 4.33 -20.54 16.39
C THR A 119 5.62 -19.92 16.92
N ILE A 120 5.50 -18.78 17.62
CA ILE A 120 6.60 -18.10 18.30
C ILE A 120 6.65 -18.44 19.80
N LYS A 121 5.50 -18.80 20.41
CA LYS A 121 5.44 -19.19 21.83
C LYS A 121 4.24 -20.06 22.13
N GLU A 122 4.41 -21.03 23.02
CA GLU A 122 3.33 -21.75 23.68
C GLU A 122 3.20 -21.31 25.15
N VAL A 123 1.97 -21.08 25.60
CA VAL A 123 1.67 -20.48 26.91
C VAL A 123 0.49 -21.20 27.56
N ASP A 124 0.59 -21.51 28.85
CA ASP A 124 -0.58 -21.82 29.65
C ASP A 124 -1.24 -20.52 30.15
N SER A 125 -2.33 -20.14 29.49
CA SER A 125 -3.06 -18.91 29.80
C SER A 125 -3.67 -18.85 31.21
N PHE A 126 -3.81 -20.00 31.91
CA PHE A 126 -4.41 -20.05 33.24
C PHE A 126 -3.41 -19.76 34.35
N THR A 127 -2.13 -19.99 34.09
CA THR A 127 -1.05 -19.87 35.08
C THR A 127 -0.11 -18.70 34.80
N ILE A 128 -0.22 -18.04 33.64
CA ILE A 128 0.57 -16.85 33.31
C ILE A 128 0.27 -15.67 34.24
N ASP A 129 1.33 -15.16 34.86
CA ASP A 129 1.36 -14.00 35.73
C ASP A 129 1.67 -12.71 34.96
N GLU A 130 1.77 -11.58 35.67
CA GLU A 130 2.05 -10.27 35.05
C GLU A 130 3.42 -10.24 34.37
N GLN A 131 4.44 -10.86 34.96
CA GLN A 131 5.78 -10.94 34.39
C GLN A 131 5.75 -11.72 33.07
N GLY A 132 5.05 -12.87 33.03
CA GLY A 132 4.89 -13.64 31.81
C GLY A 132 4.15 -12.87 30.72
N VAL A 133 3.13 -12.07 31.06
CA VAL A 133 2.45 -11.19 30.08
C VAL A 133 3.39 -10.13 29.52
N SER A 134 4.20 -9.51 30.39
CA SER A 134 5.24 -8.56 29.98
C SER A 134 6.24 -9.20 28.99
N GLU A 135 6.70 -10.41 29.26
CA GLU A 135 7.60 -11.14 28.35
C GLU A 135 6.92 -11.47 27.00
N LEU A 136 5.60 -11.72 26.99
CA LEU A 136 4.87 -11.89 25.74
C LEU A 136 4.76 -10.59 24.95
N ALA A 137 4.60 -9.45 25.62
CA ALA A 137 4.61 -8.15 24.96
C ALA A 137 5.98 -7.88 24.33
N ASP A 138 7.09 -8.16 25.03
CA ASP A 138 8.45 -8.06 24.48
C ASP A 138 8.61 -8.94 23.22
N LEU A 139 8.09 -10.17 23.27
CA LEU A 139 8.13 -11.09 22.13
C LEU A 139 7.25 -10.60 20.96
N ILE A 140 6.10 -9.97 21.23
CA ILE A 140 5.24 -9.38 20.19
C ILE A 140 5.93 -8.20 19.53
N GLU A 141 6.62 -7.37 20.31
CA GLU A 141 7.43 -6.28 19.80
C GLU A 141 8.58 -6.80 18.91
N GLU A 142 9.26 -7.87 19.31
CA GLU A 142 10.39 -8.43 18.58
C GLU A 142 9.95 -9.19 17.31
N ARG A 143 8.93 -10.05 17.42
CA ARG A 143 8.57 -11.05 16.39
C ARG A 143 7.36 -10.68 15.55
N GLY A 144 6.61 -9.66 15.94
CA GLY A 144 5.49 -9.13 15.17
C GLY A 144 5.97 -8.47 13.88
N HIS A 145 5.27 -8.70 12.77
CA HIS A 145 5.57 -8.09 11.48
C HIS A 145 4.33 -7.50 10.81
N ASP A 146 4.52 -6.63 9.82
CA ASP A 146 3.42 -6.06 9.01
C ASP A 146 2.81 -7.12 8.06
N ILE A 147 1.86 -6.71 7.21
CA ILE A 147 1.28 -7.55 6.17
C ILE A 147 2.40 -8.16 5.33
N VAL A 148 2.42 -9.49 5.18
CA VAL A 148 3.52 -10.24 4.57
C VAL A 148 3.89 -9.70 3.19
N ASP A 149 2.89 -9.41 2.36
CA ASP A 149 3.08 -8.90 1.00
C ASP A 149 3.71 -7.50 0.96
N THR A 150 3.74 -6.77 2.09
CA THR A 150 4.26 -5.40 2.21
C THR A 150 5.68 -5.33 2.80
N LEU A 151 6.30 -6.45 3.16
CA LEU A 151 7.63 -6.47 3.79
C LEU A 151 8.74 -6.42 2.75
N PHE A 152 9.60 -5.39 2.73
CA PHE A 152 10.72 -5.27 1.78
C PHE A 152 12.06 -5.08 2.50
N ALA A 153 13.13 -5.66 1.96
CA ALA A 153 14.51 -5.45 2.43
C ALA A 153 15.30 -4.54 1.49
N LYS A 154 16.27 -3.79 2.04
CA LYS A 154 17.06 -2.74 1.37
C LYS A 154 17.70 -3.13 0.03
N ASN A 155 18.00 -4.41 -0.17
CA ASN A 155 18.67 -4.93 -1.36
C ASN A 155 17.94 -6.18 -1.87
N CYS A 156 16.93 -6.07 -2.75
CA CYS A 156 16.59 -7.16 -3.69
C CYS A 156 15.58 -6.73 -4.76
N GLY A 157 15.85 -7.16 -6.01
CA GLY A 157 15.01 -6.99 -7.20
C GLY A 157 13.84 -7.97 -7.32
N PHE A 158 13.60 -8.79 -6.29
CA PHE A 158 12.39 -9.62 -6.13
C PHE A 158 12.12 -9.77 -4.64
N ASN A 159 10.96 -9.32 -4.18
CA ASN A 159 10.62 -9.35 -2.77
C ASN A 159 9.94 -10.68 -2.40
N ASN A 160 10.54 -11.44 -1.50
CA ASN A 160 9.91 -12.63 -0.91
C ASN A 160 9.47 -12.30 0.52
N GLY A 161 8.29 -11.69 0.63
CA GLY A 161 7.72 -11.27 1.91
C GLY A 161 7.61 -12.41 2.92
N GLU A 162 7.33 -13.64 2.48
CA GLU A 162 7.24 -14.80 3.36
C GLU A 162 8.60 -15.18 3.95
N ALA A 163 9.67 -15.14 3.14
CA ALA A 163 11.02 -15.39 3.64
C ALA A 163 11.43 -14.34 4.69
N ILE A 164 11.11 -13.06 4.44
CA ILE A 164 11.37 -11.96 5.38
C ILE A 164 10.56 -12.16 6.67
N ALA A 165 9.26 -12.44 6.55
CA ALA A 165 8.37 -12.69 7.67
C ALA A 165 8.88 -13.85 8.54
N LYS A 166 9.39 -14.92 7.91
CA LYS A 166 10.01 -16.05 8.60
C LYS A 166 11.24 -15.65 9.41
N GLU A 167 12.16 -14.87 8.85
CA GLU A 167 13.34 -14.39 9.58
C GLU A 167 12.97 -13.51 10.78
N ILE A 168 11.93 -12.68 10.66
CA ILE A 168 11.40 -11.88 11.77
C ILE A 168 10.80 -12.78 12.87
N ARG A 169 10.00 -13.78 12.50
CA ARG A 169 9.47 -14.77 13.46
C ARG A 169 10.59 -15.52 14.19
N GLN A 170 11.69 -15.79 13.50
CA GLN A 170 12.89 -16.43 14.05
C GLN A 170 13.80 -15.46 14.81
N GLY A 171 13.55 -14.14 14.74
CA GLY A 171 14.29 -13.10 15.45
C GLY A 171 15.67 -12.84 14.87
N ASN A 172 15.89 -13.31 13.64
CA ASN A 172 17.12 -13.08 12.90
C ASN A 172 17.11 -11.72 12.20
N LEU A 173 15.94 -11.08 12.12
CA LEU A 173 15.70 -9.81 11.44
C LEU A 173 14.70 -8.96 12.23
N SER A 174 15.01 -7.68 12.46
CA SER A 174 14.06 -6.74 13.04
C SER A 174 13.27 -6.01 11.96
N VAL A 175 11.99 -5.69 12.24
CA VAL A 175 11.19 -4.82 11.36
C VAL A 175 11.87 -3.46 11.13
N GLY A 176 12.62 -2.94 12.11
CA GLY A 176 13.36 -1.69 11.97
C GLY A 176 14.52 -1.73 10.98
N ASP A 177 14.97 -2.93 10.59
CA ASP A 177 16.04 -3.13 9.60
C ASP A 177 15.50 -3.14 8.15
N LEU A 178 14.18 -3.28 7.99
CA LEU A 178 13.50 -3.30 6.69
C LEU A 178 13.50 -1.91 6.03
N ASP A 179 13.17 -1.89 4.75
CA ASP A 179 12.90 -0.63 4.07
C ASP A 179 11.61 0.00 4.59
N ASN A 180 11.69 1.28 4.91
CA ASN A 180 10.50 2.06 5.25
C ASN A 180 9.69 2.29 3.97
N VAL A 181 8.51 1.68 3.92
CA VAL A 181 7.51 1.91 2.89
C VAL A 181 6.53 2.96 3.42
N HIS A 182 6.28 4.00 2.64
CA HIS A 182 5.51 5.18 3.05
C HIS A 182 4.14 5.30 2.37
N SER A 183 3.86 4.40 1.43
CA SER A 183 2.61 4.36 0.66
C SER A 183 2.06 2.94 0.70
N TYR A 184 0.74 2.80 0.80
CA TYR A 184 0.06 1.51 0.79
C TYR A 184 -0.92 1.46 -0.39
N LEU A 185 -0.93 0.35 -1.12
CA LEU A 185 -1.79 0.16 -2.29
C LEU A 185 -2.70 -1.06 -2.09
N SER A 186 -3.97 -0.91 -2.48
CA SER A 186 -4.88 -2.03 -2.63
C SER A 186 -5.65 -1.88 -3.93
N ILE A 187 -5.74 -2.98 -4.70
CA ILE A 187 -6.46 -3.07 -5.97
C ILE A 187 -7.55 -4.13 -5.79
N ASP A 188 -8.81 -3.75 -5.98
CA ASP A 188 -9.98 -4.62 -5.80
C ASP A 188 -9.99 -5.35 -4.44
N GLY A 189 -9.58 -4.64 -3.39
CA GLY A 189 -9.49 -5.18 -2.03
C GLY A 189 -8.30 -6.09 -1.77
N LYS A 190 -7.47 -6.40 -2.77
CA LYS A 190 -6.19 -7.11 -2.57
C LYS A 190 -5.11 -6.12 -2.22
N VAL A 191 -4.29 -6.43 -1.22
CA VAL A 191 -3.15 -5.58 -0.83
C VAL A 191 -1.99 -5.86 -1.78
N VAL A 192 -1.38 -4.79 -2.30
CA VAL A 192 -0.24 -4.88 -3.22
C VAL A 192 0.96 -4.24 -2.55
N GLY A 193 1.98 -5.05 -2.29
CA GLY A 193 3.26 -4.56 -1.78
C GLY A 193 4.01 -3.74 -2.81
N MET A 194 4.66 -2.68 -2.36
CA MET A 194 5.52 -1.84 -3.19
C MET A 194 6.90 -1.76 -2.56
N ASN A 195 7.94 -1.90 -3.38
CA ASN A 195 9.29 -1.62 -2.91
C ASN A 195 9.44 -0.13 -2.58
N ARG A 196 10.54 0.20 -1.91
CA ARG A 196 10.83 1.58 -1.49
C ARG A 196 10.78 2.58 -2.64
N PHE A 197 11.41 2.27 -3.78
CA PHE A 197 11.42 3.16 -4.94
C PHE A 197 10.00 3.50 -5.41
N VAL A 198 9.16 2.48 -5.65
CA VAL A 198 7.77 2.69 -6.13
C VAL A 198 6.94 3.45 -5.09
N SER A 199 7.07 3.08 -3.81
CA SER A 199 6.39 3.76 -2.71
C SER A 199 6.76 5.23 -2.61
N ASP A 200 8.06 5.55 -2.68
CA ASP A 200 8.59 6.90 -2.58
C ASP A 200 8.20 7.73 -3.80
N TYR A 201 8.32 7.15 -5.01
CA TYR A 201 7.89 7.80 -6.24
C TYR A 201 6.42 8.19 -6.20
N LEU A 202 5.51 7.27 -5.83
CA LEU A 202 4.08 7.57 -5.73
C LEU A 202 3.80 8.64 -4.68
N LYS A 203 4.43 8.55 -3.50
CA LYS A 203 4.28 9.55 -2.43
C LYS A 203 4.68 10.93 -2.91
N GLN A 204 5.87 11.07 -3.48
CA GLN A 204 6.38 12.38 -3.92
C GLN A 204 5.58 12.93 -5.09
N SER A 205 5.13 12.07 -6.01
CA SER A 205 4.27 12.47 -7.13
C SER A 205 2.94 13.04 -6.64
N VAL A 206 2.28 12.35 -5.70
CA VAL A 206 1.02 12.80 -5.11
C VAL A 206 1.19 14.09 -4.30
N ILE A 207 2.26 14.19 -3.49
CA ILE A 207 2.58 15.43 -2.75
C ILE A 207 2.82 16.59 -3.71
N GLY A 208 3.56 16.37 -4.79
CA GLY A 208 3.82 17.39 -5.81
C GLY A 208 2.56 17.89 -6.50
N VAL A 209 1.57 17.02 -6.74
CA VAL A 209 0.26 17.45 -7.27
C VAL A 209 -0.50 18.24 -6.22
N ILE A 210 -0.58 17.73 -4.98
CA ILE A 210 -1.36 18.34 -3.89
C ILE A 210 -0.82 19.72 -3.51
N SER A 211 0.49 19.95 -3.57
CA SER A 211 1.09 21.26 -3.27
C SER A 211 0.72 22.36 -4.27
N THR A 212 0.17 22.02 -5.43
CA THR A 212 -0.33 22.98 -6.42
C THR A 212 -1.81 23.33 -6.23
N LEU A 213 -2.52 22.61 -5.36
CA LEU A 213 -3.94 22.82 -5.12
C LEU A 213 -4.14 23.94 -4.09
N ASN A 214 -5.21 24.73 -4.26
CA ASN A 214 -5.60 25.72 -3.26
C ASN A 214 -6.34 25.05 -2.09
N LEU A 215 -5.58 24.42 -1.19
CA LEU A 215 -6.11 23.65 -0.06
C LEU A 215 -6.83 24.51 0.99
N GLU A 216 -6.47 25.79 1.09
CA GLU A 216 -7.10 26.74 2.01
C GLU A 216 -8.60 26.90 1.71
N ASP A 217 -9.00 26.86 0.43
CA ASP A 217 -10.42 26.92 0.02
C ASP A 217 -11.24 25.71 0.54
N TYR A 218 -10.55 24.61 0.88
CA TYR A 218 -11.15 23.39 1.44
C TYR A 218 -10.98 23.29 2.96
N GLY A 219 -10.38 24.29 3.61
CA GLY A 219 -10.13 24.32 5.05
C GLY A 219 -9.06 23.34 5.52
N VAL A 220 -8.11 22.97 4.64
CA VAL A 220 -6.99 22.09 4.96
C VAL A 220 -5.73 22.93 5.18
N GLU A 221 -5.38 23.14 6.45
CA GLU A 221 -4.19 23.93 6.86
C GLU A 221 -2.95 23.05 7.04
N ASP A 222 -3.10 21.88 7.67
CA ASP A 222 -2.02 20.91 7.93
C ASP A 222 -2.35 19.55 7.30
N ILE A 223 -1.41 19.02 6.50
CA ILE A 223 -1.57 17.72 5.85
C ILE A 223 -0.95 16.62 6.74
N GLY A 224 -1.80 15.98 7.56
CA GLY A 224 -1.38 14.80 8.34
C GLY A 224 -1.42 13.49 7.53
N LYS A 225 -2.43 13.32 6.67
CA LYS A 225 -2.67 12.10 5.91
C LYS A 225 -3.35 12.41 4.58
N ILE A 226 -2.98 11.67 3.54
CA ILE A 226 -3.59 11.75 2.21
C ILE A 226 -4.25 10.42 1.89
N GLU A 227 -5.54 10.45 1.55
CA GLU A 227 -6.30 9.29 1.09
C GLU A 227 -6.74 9.53 -0.36
N LEU A 228 -6.26 8.69 -1.27
CA LEU A 228 -6.60 8.78 -2.68
C LEU A 228 -7.45 7.58 -3.08
N VAL A 229 -8.70 7.83 -3.46
CA VAL A 229 -9.64 6.82 -3.95
C VAL A 229 -9.82 7.01 -5.45
N ILE A 230 -9.42 6.02 -6.23
CA ILE A 230 -9.53 6.03 -7.69
C ILE A 230 -10.58 4.98 -8.09
N PRO A 231 -11.83 5.38 -8.38
CA PRO A 231 -12.79 4.48 -9.01
C PRO A 231 -12.33 4.15 -10.44
N ASN A 232 -12.45 2.88 -10.83
CA ASN A 232 -12.13 2.43 -12.18
C ASN A 232 -13.43 2.17 -12.94
N ASP A 233 -13.98 3.20 -13.59
CA ASP A 233 -15.30 3.18 -14.22
C ASP A 233 -15.30 2.55 -15.64
N GLU A 234 -14.47 1.52 -15.88
CA GLU A 234 -14.09 0.96 -17.19
C GLU A 234 -13.04 1.82 -17.93
N THR A 235 -11.77 1.38 -17.98
CA THR A 235 -10.77 1.66 -19.07
C THR A 235 -9.32 1.27 -18.73
N ALA A 236 -8.96 0.99 -17.49
CA ALA A 236 -7.63 0.44 -17.21
C ALA A 236 -7.54 -1.02 -17.73
N LYS A 237 -7.18 -1.19 -19.01
CA LYS A 237 -6.68 -2.46 -19.52
C LYS A 237 -5.45 -2.85 -18.67
N ASN A 238 -5.17 -4.15 -18.54
CA ASN A 238 -3.87 -4.62 -18.05
C ASN A 238 -2.76 -3.80 -18.73
N PRO A 239 -1.65 -3.47 -18.03
CA PRO A 239 -0.56 -2.67 -18.60
C PRO A 239 -0.33 -3.10 -20.04
N SER A 240 -0.51 -2.17 -20.99
CA SER A 240 -0.44 -2.53 -22.40
C SER A 240 0.94 -3.07 -22.71
N ASP A 241 1.04 -4.02 -23.65
CA ASP A 241 2.29 -4.49 -24.25
C ASP A 241 2.94 -3.39 -25.12
N ALA A 242 2.75 -2.12 -24.75
CA ALA A 242 3.16 -0.98 -25.52
C ALA A 242 4.68 -0.98 -25.65
N GLU A 243 5.15 -1.02 -26.89
CA GLU A 243 6.57 -0.92 -27.19
C GLU A 243 7.03 0.51 -26.96
N CYS A 244 8.09 0.68 -26.19
CA CYS A 244 8.66 1.98 -25.88
C CYS A 244 10.14 2.02 -26.26
N SER A 245 10.50 2.99 -27.10
CA SER A 245 11.88 3.35 -27.38
C SER A 245 12.19 4.71 -26.80
N ILE A 246 13.35 4.81 -26.16
CA ILE A 246 13.87 6.04 -25.55
C ILE A 246 15.24 6.27 -26.15
N LEU A 247 15.41 7.38 -26.86
CA LEU A 247 16.69 7.81 -27.42
C LEU A 247 17.17 9.04 -26.67
N ILE A 248 18.47 9.08 -26.39
CA ILE A 248 19.16 10.21 -25.78
C ILE A 248 20.27 10.63 -26.71
N ASN A 249 20.26 11.90 -27.11
CA ASN A 249 21.20 12.41 -28.11
C ASN A 249 21.23 11.51 -29.38
N ASP A 250 20.07 11.01 -29.77
CA ASP A 250 19.86 10.09 -30.90
C ASP A 250 20.47 8.67 -30.74
N GLU A 251 20.91 8.29 -29.53
CA GLU A 251 21.35 6.92 -29.19
C GLU A 251 20.29 6.19 -28.34
N ASP A 252 20.04 4.91 -28.64
CA ASP A 252 19.09 4.09 -27.88
C ASP A 252 19.55 3.87 -26.44
N LEU A 253 18.67 4.13 -25.48
CA LEU A 253 18.91 3.85 -24.08
C LEU A 253 18.60 2.38 -23.76
N GLU A 254 19.64 1.59 -23.49
CA GLU A 254 19.49 0.20 -23.06
C GLU A 254 18.99 0.10 -21.60
N ILE A 255 17.69 -0.08 -21.44
CA ILE A 255 17.04 -0.37 -20.15
C ILE A 255 16.21 -1.64 -20.21
N ASN A 256 15.96 -2.24 -19.04
CA ASN A 256 15.14 -3.45 -18.94
C ASN A 256 13.67 -3.18 -19.31
N GLU A 257 12.97 -4.23 -19.75
CA GLU A 257 11.58 -4.15 -20.20
C GLU A 257 10.63 -3.60 -19.13
N PHE A 258 10.81 -3.96 -17.86
CA PHE A 258 10.00 -3.41 -16.77
C PHE A 258 10.06 -1.87 -16.72
N THR A 259 11.25 -1.30 -16.90
CA THR A 259 11.45 0.16 -16.90
C THR A 259 10.82 0.78 -18.15
N LYS A 260 10.98 0.18 -19.34
CA LYS A 260 10.32 0.63 -20.57
C LYS A 260 8.80 0.66 -20.42
N THR A 261 8.21 -0.40 -19.88
CA THR A 261 6.76 -0.49 -19.64
C THR A 261 6.25 0.59 -18.67
N ILE A 262 7.02 0.93 -17.63
CA ILE A 262 6.66 2.02 -16.71
C ILE A 262 6.65 3.36 -17.46
N VAL A 263 7.70 3.66 -18.22
CA VAL A 263 7.79 4.92 -18.98
C VAL A 263 6.67 5.02 -20.01
N ALA A 264 6.44 3.94 -20.77
CA ALA A 264 5.39 3.84 -21.78
C ALA A 264 4.00 4.17 -21.19
N ASN A 265 3.63 3.46 -20.13
CA ASN A 265 2.33 3.61 -19.50
C ASN A 265 2.18 4.97 -18.80
N SER A 266 3.26 5.51 -18.23
CA SER A 266 3.24 6.84 -17.61
C SER A 266 3.01 7.94 -18.65
N ILE A 267 3.73 7.88 -19.77
CA ILE A 267 3.56 8.82 -20.90
C ILE A 267 2.17 8.71 -21.50
N LYS A 268 1.69 7.49 -21.73
CA LYS A 268 0.34 7.26 -22.25
C LYS A 268 -0.74 7.79 -21.31
N GLY A 269 -0.61 7.55 -20.00
CA GLY A 269 -1.51 8.09 -18.99
C GLY A 269 -1.52 9.62 -18.99
N MET A 270 -0.34 10.25 -19.03
CA MET A 270 -0.20 11.71 -19.12
C MET A 270 -0.85 12.25 -20.40
N VAL A 271 -0.55 11.69 -21.57
CA VAL A 271 -1.10 12.14 -22.86
C VAL A 271 -2.62 11.97 -22.92
N ASN A 272 -3.15 10.83 -22.46
CA ASN A 272 -4.59 10.61 -22.40
C ASN A 272 -5.30 11.63 -21.49
N SER A 273 -4.63 12.11 -20.44
CA SER A 273 -5.21 13.14 -19.56
C SER A 273 -5.32 14.54 -20.22
N ILE A 274 -4.55 14.79 -21.30
CA ILE A 274 -4.51 16.08 -22.00
C ILE A 274 -5.73 16.27 -22.94
N LYS A 275 -6.64 15.28 -23.04
CA LYS A 275 -7.84 15.30 -23.91
C LYS A 275 -7.49 15.62 -25.37
N THR A 276 -6.60 14.83 -25.96
CA THR A 276 -6.14 15.02 -27.34
C THR A 276 -7.12 14.40 -28.35
N GLU A 277 -7.34 13.07 -28.29
CA GLU A 277 -8.22 12.29 -29.18
C GLU A 277 -8.78 11.06 -28.43
N ASP A 278 -9.91 10.49 -28.88
CA ASP A 278 -10.59 9.37 -28.20
C ASP A 278 -9.93 7.98 -28.40
N ASP A 279 -8.81 7.87 -29.14
CA ASP A 279 -8.09 6.60 -29.40
C ASP A 279 -6.61 6.83 -29.79
N VAL A 280 -5.74 7.08 -28.81
CA VAL A 280 -4.30 7.34 -29.03
C VAL A 280 -3.52 6.02 -29.11
N LYS A 281 -3.03 5.67 -30.31
CA LYS A 281 -2.27 4.43 -30.57
C LYS A 281 -0.77 4.63 -30.63
N THR A 282 -0.34 5.78 -31.12
CA THR A 282 1.08 6.15 -31.16
C THR A 282 1.30 7.49 -30.48
N ILE A 283 2.38 7.58 -29.72
CA ILE A 283 2.83 8.80 -29.06
C ILE A 283 4.30 8.99 -29.41
N ALA A 284 4.65 10.18 -29.90
CA ALA A 284 6.04 10.58 -30.06
C ALA A 284 6.26 11.92 -29.33
N ILE A 285 7.25 11.93 -28.43
CA ILE A 285 7.67 13.12 -27.71
C ILE A 285 9.13 13.39 -28.04
N GLU A 286 9.44 14.63 -28.37
CA GLU A 286 10.81 15.08 -28.62
C GLU A 286 11.07 16.33 -27.76
N ILE A 287 12.10 16.25 -26.93
CA ILE A 287 12.62 17.38 -26.15
C ILE A 287 14.01 17.72 -26.70
N THR A 288 14.20 18.96 -27.11
CA THR A 288 15.42 19.46 -27.78
C THR A 288 15.93 20.72 -27.10
N ASP A 289 17.17 21.10 -27.38
CA ASP A 289 17.83 22.28 -26.82
C ASP A 289 17.88 22.22 -25.28
N ILE A 290 18.15 21.03 -24.73
CA ILE A 290 18.38 20.86 -23.30
C ILE A 290 19.78 21.35 -22.98
N GLU A 291 19.85 22.52 -22.35
CA GLU A 291 21.08 23.17 -21.89
C GLU A 291 21.08 23.26 -20.34
N ASP A 292 21.64 24.32 -19.75
CA ASP A 292 21.75 24.51 -18.31
C ASP A 292 20.38 24.62 -17.59
N GLU A 293 19.34 25.11 -18.27
CA GLU A 293 17.98 25.25 -17.73
C GLU A 293 16.94 24.56 -18.63
N LEU A 294 16.27 23.52 -18.10
CA LEU A 294 15.25 22.73 -18.83
C LEU A 294 14.01 23.56 -19.23
N THR A 295 13.77 24.67 -18.55
CA THR A 295 12.71 25.64 -18.87
C THR A 295 12.84 26.18 -20.30
N ASN A 296 14.07 26.31 -20.81
CA ASN A 296 14.35 26.84 -22.16
C ASN A 296 14.29 25.78 -23.26
N ALA A 297 14.26 24.49 -22.90
CA ALA A 297 14.18 23.40 -23.86
C ALA A 297 12.84 23.40 -24.63
N ASN A 298 12.88 23.00 -25.90
CA ASN A 298 11.70 22.87 -26.75
C ASN A 298 11.07 21.49 -26.59
N ILE A 299 9.74 21.41 -26.56
CA ILE A 299 9.01 20.13 -26.54
C ILE A 299 8.01 20.04 -27.68
N MET A 300 8.00 18.91 -28.37
CA MET A 300 7.01 18.54 -29.37
C MET A 300 6.32 17.24 -28.94
N LEU A 301 4.99 17.22 -29.03
CA LEU A 301 4.16 16.03 -28.82
C LEU A 301 3.38 15.74 -30.10
N LYS A 302 3.45 14.49 -30.56
CA LYS A 302 2.61 13.94 -31.63
C LYS A 302 1.81 12.76 -31.12
N THR A 303 0.52 12.72 -31.44
CA THR A 303 -0.35 11.56 -31.23
C THR A 303 -0.88 11.09 -32.58
N ASN A 304 -0.83 9.79 -32.86
CA ASN A 304 -1.29 9.25 -34.16
C ASN A 304 -0.64 9.98 -35.36
N ASN A 305 0.61 10.42 -35.21
CA ASN A 305 1.37 11.26 -36.18
C ASN A 305 0.86 12.71 -36.39
N HIS A 306 -0.04 13.21 -35.54
CA HIS A 306 -0.54 14.59 -35.56
C HIS A 306 0.05 15.43 -34.42
N ASP A 307 0.44 16.68 -34.72
CA ASP A 307 0.95 17.61 -33.72
C ASP A 307 -0.12 17.99 -32.70
N VAL A 308 0.19 17.84 -31.41
CA VAL A 308 -0.67 18.26 -30.30
C VAL A 308 -0.20 19.61 -29.79
N LYS A 309 -1.08 20.61 -29.81
CA LYS A 309 -0.80 21.91 -29.20
C LYS A 309 -0.93 21.82 -27.68
N LEU A 310 0.17 22.13 -26.99
CA LEU A 310 0.25 22.16 -25.53
C LEU A 310 0.34 23.61 -25.05
N ASN A 311 -0.32 23.93 -23.94
CA ASN A 311 -0.10 25.20 -23.25
C ASN A 311 1.24 25.15 -22.47
N GLU A 312 1.77 26.31 -22.08
CA GLU A 312 3.08 26.42 -21.41
C GLU A 312 3.16 25.57 -20.13
N PHE A 313 2.08 25.50 -19.36
CA PHE A 313 2.02 24.71 -18.14
C PHE A 313 2.17 23.21 -18.41
N THR A 314 1.41 22.67 -19.37
CA THR A 314 1.49 21.26 -19.76
C THR A 314 2.82 20.92 -20.41
N GLN A 315 3.40 21.84 -21.19
CA GLN A 315 4.76 21.68 -21.72
C GLN A 315 5.79 21.57 -20.59
N GLY A 316 5.70 22.45 -19.58
CA GLY A 316 6.58 22.42 -18.41
C GLY A 316 6.50 21.08 -17.68
N ILE A 317 5.29 20.62 -17.33
CA ILE A 317 5.10 19.33 -16.63
C ILE A 317 5.68 18.16 -17.43
N LEU A 318 5.39 18.08 -18.73
CA LEU A 318 5.89 16.99 -19.56
C LEU A 318 7.41 17.01 -19.66
N LYS A 319 8.03 18.19 -19.86
CA LYS A 319 9.49 18.33 -19.91
C LYS A 319 10.14 17.88 -18.61
N GLU A 320 9.72 18.44 -17.48
CA GLU A 320 10.28 18.13 -16.15
C GLU A 320 10.12 16.65 -15.81
N THR A 321 8.93 16.10 -16.04
CA THR A 321 8.64 14.68 -15.72
C THR A 321 9.47 13.75 -16.57
N ILE A 322 9.53 13.96 -17.89
CA ILE A 322 10.29 13.10 -18.81
C ILE A 322 11.79 13.21 -18.53
N TYR A 323 12.30 14.43 -18.33
CA TYR A 323 13.70 14.63 -18.00
C TYR A 323 14.07 13.97 -16.67
N ALA A 324 13.24 14.11 -15.64
CA ALA A 324 13.47 13.47 -14.35
C ALA A 324 13.46 11.93 -14.45
N ILE A 325 12.51 11.36 -15.20
CA ILE A 325 12.47 9.92 -15.48
C ILE A 325 13.77 9.48 -16.14
N VAL A 326 14.17 10.13 -17.24
CA VAL A 326 15.38 9.76 -17.99
C VAL A 326 16.64 9.95 -17.15
N ASN A 327 16.79 11.06 -16.45
CA ASN A 327 17.94 11.36 -15.60
C ASN A 327 18.07 10.36 -14.44
N SER A 328 16.95 9.87 -13.90
CA SER A 328 16.95 8.87 -12.82
C SER A 328 17.55 7.51 -13.23
N LEU A 329 17.68 7.25 -14.53
CA LEU A 329 18.26 6.03 -15.10
C LEU A 329 19.80 6.02 -15.05
N LYS A 330 20.43 7.03 -14.41
CA LYS A 330 21.87 7.14 -14.15
C LYS A 330 22.70 7.07 -15.43
N ILE A 331 22.49 8.04 -16.29
CA ILE A 331 23.09 8.10 -17.62
C ILE A 331 24.40 8.89 -17.50
N ASP A 332 25.50 8.31 -17.95
CA ASP A 332 26.85 8.90 -17.77
C ASP A 332 27.14 10.08 -18.72
N SER A 333 26.18 10.45 -19.58
CA SER A 333 26.33 11.48 -20.61
C SER A 333 25.41 12.68 -20.38
N GLU A 334 25.87 13.86 -20.82
CA GLU A 334 25.09 15.09 -20.85
C GLU A 334 23.88 14.93 -21.78
N ILE A 335 22.66 15.17 -21.28
CA ILE A 335 21.41 15.01 -22.02
C ILE A 335 21.08 16.31 -22.75
N LYS A 336 21.22 16.33 -24.09
CA LYS A 336 20.89 17.49 -24.94
C LYS A 336 19.57 17.33 -25.67
N LYS A 337 19.18 16.08 -25.90
CA LYS A 337 17.96 15.70 -26.61
C LYS A 337 17.40 14.41 -26.04
N ILE A 338 16.08 14.36 -25.88
CA ILE A 338 15.33 13.15 -25.51
C ILE A 338 14.28 12.90 -26.58
N THR A 339 14.20 11.68 -27.10
CA THR A 339 13.09 11.23 -27.96
C THR A 339 12.46 10.00 -27.34
N ILE A 340 11.13 10.03 -27.16
CA ILE A 340 10.38 8.87 -26.69
C ILE A 340 9.29 8.53 -27.69
N LYS A 341 9.21 7.26 -28.08
CA LYS A 341 8.12 6.74 -28.89
C LYS A 341 7.44 5.61 -28.15
N VAL A 342 6.11 5.67 -28.09
CA VAL A 342 5.26 4.63 -27.50
C VAL A 342 4.27 4.19 -28.57
N GLU A 343 4.20 2.89 -28.82
CA GLU A 343 3.29 2.27 -29.79
C GLU A 343 2.46 1.17 -29.09
N GLU A 344 1.14 1.18 -29.32
CA GLU A 344 0.20 0.15 -28.83
C GLU A 344 0.24 -1.18 -29.61
#